data_AF-A0A1V5ULJ1-F1
#
_entry.id   AF-A0A1V5ULJ1-F1
#
_cell.length_a   1.000
_cell.length_b   1.000
_cell.length_c   1.000
_cell.angle_alpha   90.00
_cell.angle_beta   90.00
_cell.angle_gamma   90.00
#
_symmetry.space_group_name_H-M   'P 1'
#
loop_
_entity.id
_entity.type
_entity.pdbx_description
1 polymer ?
#
loop_
_entity_poly.entity_id
_entity_poly.type
_entity_poly.pdbx_seq_one_letter_code
_entity_poly.pdbx_strand_id
1 'polypeptide(L)'
;MNPICEKARQYILSLADEEGGYSASAALGCLGLADGRVSETAAPAYAAELALMLGFELPYPEKTTAFLSAHQHPDGHFQNFAPLPGLPVRFYHLFITCMALRGLRALGESPKYNPETWLRKHILSLENIGCYTPDFYANACAALDAEMDRECFEKLAGAVLKKQDPETGWILEPSLRKAGYPFERNNPGTFHTARFFFLAGKTIPLADRILKTFLSLREADGSWKLGGVHGTFDACVTLRMLGGKAPAKEPLEKAAEWALSCMREDGGFSHFGTHPPSTEFPVDAPSEMDACYFQLSTLMMANRLPDYTPAGSVWCGWGHNLEKKA
;
A
#
# COMPACT_ATOMS: atom_id res chain seq x y z
N MET A 1 2.66 -26.45 -1.21
CA MET A 1 2.55 -25.02 -0.88
C MET A 1 3.77 -24.61 -0.05
N ASN A 2 4.38 -23.46 -0.33
CA ASN A 2 5.54 -22.97 0.42
C ASN A 2 5.17 -22.82 1.93
N PRO A 3 5.99 -23.28 2.89
CA PRO A 3 5.65 -23.21 4.32
C PRO A 3 5.35 -21.81 4.85
N ILE A 4 5.99 -20.78 4.28
CA ILE A 4 5.73 -19.37 4.62
C ILE A 4 4.32 -18.98 4.18
N CYS A 5 3.94 -19.33 2.95
CA CYS A 5 2.60 -19.07 2.42
C CYS A 5 1.52 -19.74 3.27
N GLU A 6 1.74 -21.00 3.68
CA GLU A 6 0.73 -21.72 4.46
C GLU A 6 0.52 -21.09 5.84
N LYS A 7 1.60 -20.76 6.55
CA LYS A 7 1.50 -20.07 7.85
C LYS A 7 0.84 -18.69 7.73
N ALA A 8 1.26 -17.90 6.74
CA ALA A 8 0.67 -16.59 6.51
C ALA A 8 -0.80 -16.69 6.14
N ARG A 9 -1.18 -17.66 5.30
CA ARG A 9 -2.57 -17.94 4.95
C ARG A 9 -3.38 -18.28 6.21
N GLN A 10 -2.91 -19.19 7.05
CA GLN A 10 -3.61 -19.55 8.29
C GLN A 10 -3.83 -18.34 9.19
N TYR A 11 -2.81 -17.49 9.34
CA TYR A 11 -2.94 -16.23 10.08
C TYR A 11 -4.00 -15.31 9.45
N ILE A 12 -3.91 -15.03 8.14
CA ILE A 12 -4.86 -14.16 7.43
C ILE A 12 -6.30 -14.66 7.59
N LEU A 13 -6.53 -15.97 7.41
CA LEU A 13 -7.85 -16.58 7.55
C LEU A 13 -8.38 -16.50 8.99
N SER A 14 -7.51 -16.52 10.00
CA SER A 14 -7.93 -16.37 11.40
C SER A 14 -8.43 -14.96 11.75
N LEU A 15 -8.15 -13.97 10.90
CA LEU A 15 -8.60 -12.59 11.09
C LEU A 15 -10.00 -12.33 10.52
N ALA A 16 -10.54 -13.26 9.72
CA ALA A 16 -11.84 -13.12 9.09
C ALA A 16 -12.97 -13.21 10.13
N ASP A 17 -13.98 -12.35 10.00
CA ASP A 17 -15.24 -12.49 10.71
C ASP A 17 -16.33 -13.09 9.79
N GLU A 18 -17.39 -13.62 10.39
CA GLU A 18 -18.51 -14.24 9.66
C GLU A 18 -19.37 -13.22 8.90
N GLU A 19 -19.17 -11.92 9.08
CA GLU A 19 -19.88 -10.85 8.37
C GLU A 19 -19.08 -10.33 7.16
N GLY A 20 -17.91 -10.92 6.88
CA GLY A 20 -17.05 -10.62 5.75
C GLY A 20 -15.99 -9.55 6.01
N GLY A 21 -15.95 -8.99 7.21
CA GLY A 21 -14.90 -8.09 7.68
C GLY A 21 -13.64 -8.85 8.11
N TYR A 22 -12.58 -8.09 8.41
CA TYR A 22 -11.31 -8.61 8.89
C TYR A 22 -10.79 -7.74 10.04
N SER A 23 -10.37 -8.39 11.12
CA SER A 23 -9.65 -7.73 12.20
C SER A 23 -8.26 -7.29 11.74
N ALA A 24 -7.76 -6.19 12.27
CA ALA A 24 -6.40 -5.71 11.94
C ALA A 24 -5.30 -6.65 12.50
N SER A 25 -5.57 -7.33 13.62
CA SER A 25 -4.67 -8.26 14.30
C SER A 25 -5.46 -9.30 15.09
N ALA A 26 -4.85 -10.45 15.35
CA ALA A 26 -5.39 -11.45 16.29
C ALA A 26 -5.24 -11.01 17.76
N ALA A 27 -4.37 -10.03 18.04
CA ALA A 27 -4.17 -9.50 19.39
C ALA A 27 -5.41 -8.71 19.84
N LEU A 28 -6.00 -9.11 20.97
CA LEU A 28 -7.21 -8.49 21.51
C LEU A 28 -7.02 -6.98 21.74
N GLY A 29 -7.91 -6.17 21.17
CA GLY A 29 -7.89 -4.71 21.34
C GLY A 29 -6.85 -3.99 20.47
N CYS A 30 -6.09 -4.70 19.64
CA CYS A 30 -5.23 -4.08 18.64
C CYS A 30 -6.10 -3.54 17.49
N LEU A 31 -6.16 -2.21 17.37
CA LEU A 31 -6.87 -1.53 16.28
C LEU A 31 -6.05 -1.49 14.96
N GLY A 32 -4.88 -2.15 14.95
CA GLY A 32 -3.89 -2.02 13.89
C GLY A 32 -3.09 -0.73 13.97
N LEU A 33 -1.97 -0.74 13.26
CA LEU A 33 -1.18 0.43 12.92
C LEU A 33 -1.54 0.89 11.50
N ALA A 34 -1.12 2.12 11.17
CA ALA A 34 -1.28 2.74 9.85
C ALA A 34 -2.68 2.59 9.25
N ASP A 35 -2.81 1.82 8.16
CA ASP A 35 -4.02 1.74 7.34
C ASP A 35 -5.19 1.04 8.05
N GLY A 36 -4.89 -0.03 8.80
CA GLY A 36 -5.89 -0.78 9.56
C GLY A 36 -6.53 0.05 10.67
N ARG A 37 -5.80 1.04 11.20
CA ARG A 37 -6.30 1.97 12.21
C ARG A 37 -7.32 2.97 11.65
N VAL A 38 -7.24 3.26 10.36
CA VAL A 38 -7.92 4.41 9.74
C VAL A 38 -8.99 4.04 8.70
N SER A 39 -9.10 2.76 8.35
CA SER A 39 -10.01 2.28 7.32
C SER A 39 -10.55 0.90 7.64
N GLU A 40 -11.88 0.80 7.75
CA GLU A 40 -12.58 -0.49 7.91
C GLU A 40 -12.47 -1.35 6.64
N THR A 41 -12.17 -0.72 5.50
CA THR A 41 -12.02 -1.40 4.20
C THR A 41 -10.60 -1.88 3.91
N ALA A 42 -9.59 -1.45 4.67
CA ALA A 42 -8.19 -1.78 4.37
C ALA A 42 -7.89 -3.26 4.61
N ALA A 43 -8.20 -3.80 5.79
CA ALA A 43 -7.97 -5.20 6.12
C ALA A 43 -8.68 -6.19 5.17
N PRO A 44 -9.99 -6.04 4.85
CA PRO A 44 -10.65 -6.92 3.89
C PRO A 44 -10.10 -6.78 2.46
N ALA A 45 -9.72 -5.58 2.03
CA ALA A 45 -9.06 -5.40 0.73
C ALA A 45 -7.69 -6.10 0.67
N TYR A 46 -6.89 -5.99 1.74
CA TYR A 46 -5.63 -6.71 1.86
C TYR A 46 -5.80 -8.22 1.88
N ALA A 47 -6.81 -8.74 2.57
CA ALA A 47 -7.13 -10.17 2.55
C ALA A 47 -7.43 -10.64 1.11
N ALA A 48 -8.29 -9.92 0.39
CA ALA A 48 -8.67 -10.26 -0.98
C ALA A 48 -7.48 -10.22 -1.95
N GLU A 49 -6.65 -9.18 -1.85
CA GLU A 49 -5.44 -9.09 -2.68
C GLU A 49 -4.43 -10.19 -2.34
N LEU A 50 -4.20 -10.48 -1.06
CA LEU A 50 -3.30 -11.56 -0.64
C LEU A 50 -3.82 -12.94 -1.07
N ALA A 51 -5.14 -13.16 -1.03
CA ALA A 51 -5.78 -14.36 -1.53
C ALA A 51 -5.50 -14.56 -3.03
N LEU A 52 -5.67 -13.50 -3.82
CA LEU A 52 -5.34 -13.49 -5.24
C LEU A 52 -3.84 -13.74 -5.47
N MET A 53 -2.97 -13.03 -4.74
CA MET A 53 -1.52 -13.10 -4.89
C MET A 53 -0.95 -14.48 -4.51
N LEU A 54 -1.47 -15.10 -3.46
CA LEU A 54 -0.99 -16.37 -2.92
C LEU A 54 -1.77 -17.60 -3.45
N GLY A 55 -2.83 -17.37 -4.24
CA GLY A 55 -3.60 -18.43 -4.88
C GLY A 55 -4.45 -19.24 -3.89
N PHE A 56 -5.18 -18.57 -2.99
CA PHE A 56 -6.14 -19.21 -2.09
C PHE A 56 -7.49 -18.49 -2.09
N GLU A 57 -8.53 -19.16 -1.59
CA GLU A 57 -9.88 -18.59 -1.45
C GLU A 57 -10.12 -18.05 -0.04
N LEU A 58 -10.80 -16.90 0.05
CA LEU A 58 -11.32 -16.38 1.31
C LEU A 58 -12.42 -17.31 1.87
N PRO A 59 -12.66 -17.32 3.19
CA PRO A 59 -13.66 -18.19 3.79
C PRO A 59 -15.10 -17.72 3.48
N TYR A 60 -15.29 -16.41 3.26
CA TYR A 60 -16.61 -15.79 3.01
C TYR A 60 -16.54 -14.75 1.88
N PRO A 61 -16.15 -15.10 0.65
CA PRO A 61 -15.85 -14.13 -0.40
C PRO A 61 -17.07 -13.25 -0.74
N GLU A 62 -18.28 -13.81 -0.82
CA GLU A 62 -19.49 -13.04 -1.11
C GLU A 62 -19.84 -12.07 0.03
N LYS A 63 -19.58 -12.47 1.29
CA LYS A 63 -19.80 -11.59 2.44
C LYS A 63 -18.76 -10.48 2.49
N THR A 64 -17.51 -10.76 2.15
CA THR A 64 -16.47 -9.71 2.02
C THR A 64 -16.82 -8.72 0.92
N THR A 65 -17.33 -9.19 -0.24
CA THR A 65 -17.88 -8.30 -1.28
C THR A 65 -19.02 -7.45 -0.75
N ALA A 66 -19.98 -8.05 -0.04
CA ALA A 66 -21.11 -7.33 0.55
C ALA A 66 -20.66 -6.29 1.58
N PHE A 67 -19.70 -6.64 2.44
CA PHE A 67 -19.09 -5.75 3.42
C PHE A 67 -18.46 -4.53 2.75
N LEU A 68 -17.57 -4.73 1.77
CA LEU A 68 -16.95 -3.62 1.02
C LEU A 68 -18.00 -2.75 0.31
N SER A 69 -18.99 -3.38 -0.33
CA SER A 69 -20.06 -2.68 -1.06
C SER A 69 -20.95 -1.85 -0.14
N ALA A 70 -21.17 -2.28 1.11
CA ALA A 70 -21.98 -1.56 2.08
C ALA A 70 -21.36 -0.21 2.51
N HIS A 71 -20.05 -0.03 2.30
CA HIS A 71 -19.36 1.24 2.55
C HIS A 71 -19.56 2.25 1.41
N GLN A 72 -20.18 1.85 0.29
CA GLN A 72 -20.34 2.70 -0.88
C GLN A 72 -21.55 3.64 -0.77
N HIS A 73 -21.29 4.93 -0.93
CA HIS A 73 -22.31 5.96 -1.01
C HIS A 73 -22.86 6.12 -2.46
N PRO A 74 -24.13 6.52 -2.66
CA PRO A 74 -24.73 6.69 -4.00
C PRO A 74 -24.03 7.65 -4.96
N ASP A 75 -23.19 8.56 -4.47
CA ASP A 75 -22.37 9.45 -5.31
C ASP A 75 -21.05 8.79 -5.77
N GLY A 76 -20.77 7.55 -5.33
CA GLY A 76 -19.71 6.69 -5.84
C GLY A 76 -18.54 6.46 -4.87
N HIS A 77 -18.36 7.29 -3.84
CA HIS A 77 -17.26 7.13 -2.89
C HIS A 77 -17.54 6.11 -1.79
N PHE A 78 -16.48 5.69 -1.09
CA PHE A 78 -16.58 4.82 0.07
C PHE A 78 -16.15 5.56 1.33
N GLN A 79 -16.76 5.18 2.47
CA GLN A 79 -16.49 5.75 3.78
C GLN A 79 -16.65 4.68 4.86
N ASN A 80 -15.98 4.84 6.01
CA ASN A 80 -16.21 4.02 7.20
C ASN A 80 -17.66 4.21 7.70
N PHE A 81 -18.22 3.20 8.35
CA PHE A 81 -19.52 3.28 9.02
C PHE A 81 -19.50 4.27 10.18
N ALA A 82 -18.42 4.26 10.96
CA ALA A 82 -18.20 5.19 12.06
C ALA A 82 -17.11 6.21 11.72
N PRO A 83 -17.33 7.51 11.99
CA PRO A 83 -16.25 8.48 11.91
C PRO A 83 -15.20 8.15 12.97
N LEU A 84 -13.95 7.99 12.54
CA LEU A 84 -12.85 7.72 13.45
C LEU A 84 -12.50 8.99 14.23
N PRO A 85 -12.47 8.94 15.58
CA PRO A 85 -12.23 10.12 16.40
C PRO A 85 -10.89 10.80 16.07
N GLY A 86 -10.91 12.12 15.88
CA GLY A 86 -9.70 12.94 15.79
C GLY A 86 -8.98 12.97 14.43
N LEU A 87 -9.56 12.38 13.38
CA LEU A 87 -8.95 12.34 12.05
C LEU A 87 -9.66 13.27 11.04
N PRO A 88 -8.93 14.10 10.27
CA PRO A 88 -9.54 14.99 9.28
C PRO A 88 -10.15 14.21 8.10
N VAL A 89 -11.49 14.16 8.07
CA VAL A 89 -12.36 13.31 7.24
C VAL A 89 -12.03 13.28 5.73
N ARG A 90 -11.64 14.41 5.12
CA ARG A 90 -11.59 14.52 3.65
C ARG A 90 -10.48 13.71 2.98
N PHE A 91 -9.32 13.56 3.62
CA PHE A 91 -8.22 12.77 3.05
C PHE A 91 -8.53 11.27 3.06
N TYR A 92 -9.31 10.84 4.05
CA TYR A 92 -9.66 9.43 4.23
C TYR A 92 -10.65 8.91 3.20
N HIS A 93 -11.57 9.74 2.68
CA HIS A 93 -12.54 9.24 1.70
C HIS A 93 -11.87 8.75 0.42
N LEU A 94 -10.81 9.43 -0.06
CA LEU A 94 -10.07 8.98 -1.23
C LEU A 94 -9.31 7.68 -0.95
N PHE A 95 -8.68 7.57 0.22
CA PHE A 95 -7.99 6.36 0.65
C PHE A 95 -8.94 5.16 0.79
N ILE A 96 -10.04 5.32 1.53
CA ILE A 96 -11.08 4.30 1.72
C ILE A 96 -11.69 3.88 0.38
N THR A 97 -11.97 4.84 -0.50
CA THR A 97 -12.44 4.57 -1.87
C THR A 97 -11.42 3.73 -2.65
N CYS A 98 -10.15 4.11 -2.62
CA CYS A 98 -9.08 3.35 -3.27
C CYS A 98 -8.99 1.91 -2.72
N MET A 99 -9.00 1.73 -1.40
CA MET A 99 -8.91 0.41 -0.77
C MET A 99 -10.10 -0.48 -1.13
N ALA A 100 -11.33 0.04 -1.01
CA ALA A 100 -12.53 -0.73 -1.34
C ALA A 100 -12.57 -1.14 -2.81
N LEU A 101 -12.21 -0.24 -3.73
CA LEU A 101 -12.15 -0.55 -5.16
C LEU A 101 -11.14 -1.66 -5.48
N ARG A 102 -9.97 -1.64 -4.84
CA ARG A 102 -8.95 -2.67 -5.02
C ARG A 102 -9.39 -4.02 -4.45
N GLY A 103 -10.01 -4.01 -3.28
CA GLY A 103 -10.60 -5.22 -2.67
C GLY A 103 -11.70 -5.83 -3.54
N LEU A 104 -12.65 -5.03 -4.02
CA LEU A 104 -13.70 -5.49 -4.92
C LEU A 104 -13.12 -6.09 -6.20
N ARG A 105 -12.13 -5.41 -6.81
CA ARG A 105 -11.47 -5.94 -7.99
C ARG A 105 -10.74 -7.25 -7.75
N ALA A 106 -10.07 -7.40 -6.61
CA ALA A 106 -9.42 -8.66 -6.24
C ALA A 106 -10.40 -9.82 -6.08
N LEU A 107 -11.65 -9.52 -5.69
CA LEU A 107 -12.74 -10.47 -5.63
C LEU A 107 -13.44 -10.70 -6.99
N GLY A 108 -13.00 -10.04 -8.06
CA GLY A 108 -13.64 -10.12 -9.37
C GLY A 108 -14.92 -9.29 -9.50
N GLU A 109 -15.14 -8.35 -8.60
CA GLU A 109 -16.36 -7.57 -8.46
C GLU A 109 -16.15 -6.10 -8.86
N SER A 110 -17.25 -5.37 -9.03
CA SER A 110 -17.27 -3.95 -9.40
C SER A 110 -18.07 -3.11 -8.40
N PRO A 111 -17.76 -1.81 -8.25
CA PRO A 111 -18.56 -0.93 -7.41
C PRO A 111 -20.00 -0.82 -7.92
N LYS A 112 -20.97 -0.70 -7.01
CA LYS A 112 -22.40 -0.55 -7.32
C LYS A 112 -22.72 0.79 -8.00
N TYR A 113 -22.07 1.86 -7.57
CA TYR A 113 -22.19 3.21 -8.14
C TYR A 113 -20.88 3.62 -8.81
N ASN A 114 -20.94 4.37 -9.92
CA ASN A 114 -19.72 4.80 -10.63
C ASN A 114 -18.94 5.84 -9.80
N PRO A 115 -17.70 5.54 -9.35
CA PRO A 115 -16.88 6.45 -8.55
C PRO A 115 -16.20 7.57 -9.35
N GLU A 116 -16.07 7.47 -10.68
CA GLU A 116 -15.25 8.39 -11.50
C GLU A 116 -15.68 9.85 -11.36
N THR A 117 -17.00 10.11 -11.39
CA THR A 117 -17.56 11.46 -11.25
C THR A 117 -17.17 12.07 -9.90
N TRP A 118 -17.24 11.29 -8.82
CA TRP A 118 -16.84 11.76 -7.49
C TRP A 118 -15.34 11.96 -7.40
N LEU A 119 -14.53 11.00 -7.89
CA LEU A 119 -13.08 11.10 -7.89
C LEU A 119 -12.62 12.39 -8.57
N ARG A 120 -13.13 12.67 -9.78
CA ARG A 120 -12.81 13.90 -10.51
C ARG A 120 -13.18 15.16 -9.73
N LYS A 121 -14.43 15.25 -9.26
CA LYS A 121 -14.91 16.41 -8.47
C LYS A 121 -14.10 16.60 -7.19
N HIS A 122 -13.79 15.51 -6.49
CA HIS A 122 -13.00 15.52 -5.27
C HIS A 122 -11.61 16.11 -5.54
N ILE A 123 -10.86 15.54 -6.49
CA ILE A 123 -9.50 16.01 -6.84
C ILE A 123 -9.50 17.49 -7.26
N LEU A 124 -10.43 17.90 -8.12
CA LEU A 124 -10.51 19.29 -8.54
C LEU A 124 -10.87 20.25 -7.40
N SER A 125 -11.60 19.79 -6.38
CA SER A 125 -11.95 20.61 -5.22
C SER A 125 -10.82 20.77 -4.19
N LEU A 126 -9.76 19.95 -4.26
CA LEU A 126 -8.67 20.00 -3.28
C LEU A 126 -7.86 21.30 -3.42
N GLU A 127 -7.78 22.06 -2.34
CA GLU A 127 -6.90 23.24 -2.24
C GLU A 127 -5.47 22.84 -1.86
N ASN A 128 -5.35 21.88 -0.95
CA ASN A 128 -4.09 21.33 -0.46
C ASN A 128 -3.99 19.85 -0.84
N ILE A 129 -2.97 19.52 -1.63
CA ILE A 129 -2.72 18.14 -2.11
C ILE A 129 -1.55 17.57 -1.31
N GLY A 130 -1.81 16.52 -0.53
CA GLY A 130 -0.78 15.75 0.17
C GLY A 130 0.00 14.85 -0.78
N CYS A 131 1.16 14.36 -0.35
CA CYS A 131 2.03 13.52 -1.19
C CYS A 131 1.43 12.16 -1.58
N TYR A 132 0.50 11.62 -0.78
CA TYR A 132 -0.20 10.36 -1.05
C TYR A 132 -1.37 10.49 -2.03
N THR A 133 -2.00 11.67 -2.07
CA THR A 133 -3.25 11.91 -2.83
C THR A 133 -3.14 11.49 -4.31
N PRO A 134 -2.06 11.83 -5.04
CA PRO A 134 -1.95 11.41 -6.44
C PRO A 134 -1.93 9.91 -6.63
N ASP A 135 -1.23 9.17 -5.76
CA ASP A 135 -1.14 7.72 -5.88
C ASP A 135 -2.48 7.05 -5.53
N PHE A 136 -3.20 7.52 -4.51
CA PHE A 136 -4.53 7.00 -4.20
C PHE A 136 -5.52 7.21 -5.36
N TYR A 137 -5.48 8.38 -6.01
CA TYR A 137 -6.28 8.62 -7.21
C TYR A 137 -5.88 7.69 -8.37
N ALA A 138 -4.58 7.58 -8.64
CA ALA A 138 -4.08 6.70 -9.70
C ALA A 138 -4.44 5.23 -9.49
N ASN A 139 -4.40 4.76 -8.24
CA ASN A 139 -4.79 3.40 -7.90
C ASN A 139 -6.29 3.17 -8.02
N ALA A 140 -7.11 4.15 -7.64
CA ALA A 140 -8.55 4.07 -7.87
C ALA A 140 -8.85 3.95 -9.38
N CYS A 141 -8.21 4.77 -10.23
CA CYS A 141 -8.33 4.65 -11.68
C CYS A 141 -7.85 3.28 -12.19
N ALA A 142 -6.69 2.81 -11.71
CA ALA A 142 -6.14 1.51 -12.09
C ALA A 142 -7.07 0.36 -11.70
N ALA A 143 -7.66 0.40 -10.50
CA ALA A 143 -8.64 -0.58 -10.03
C ALA A 143 -9.95 -0.54 -10.83
N LEU A 144 -10.29 0.57 -11.46
CA LEU A 144 -11.48 0.69 -12.32
C LEU A 144 -11.20 0.34 -13.79
N ASP A 145 -9.94 0.09 -14.17
CA ASP A 145 -9.51 0.13 -15.57
C ASP A 145 -9.86 1.44 -16.29
N ALA A 146 -10.00 2.53 -15.52
CA ALA A 146 -10.30 3.85 -16.04
C ALA A 146 -9.01 4.60 -16.41
N GLU A 147 -9.08 5.44 -17.43
CA GLU A 147 -8.03 6.42 -17.70
C GLU A 147 -8.03 7.52 -16.63
N MET A 148 -6.85 8.04 -16.30
CA MET A 148 -6.77 9.22 -15.44
C MET A 148 -7.23 10.45 -16.21
N ASP A 149 -8.16 11.21 -15.63
CA ASP A 149 -8.60 12.47 -16.20
C ASP A 149 -7.43 13.45 -16.30
N ARG A 150 -7.30 14.08 -17.47
CA ARG A 150 -6.15 14.93 -17.80
C ARG A 150 -6.00 16.12 -16.83
N GLU A 151 -7.10 16.78 -16.50
CA GLU A 151 -7.07 17.95 -15.63
C GLU A 151 -6.73 17.55 -14.19
N CYS A 152 -7.28 16.42 -13.71
CA CYS A 152 -6.89 15.82 -12.43
C CYS A 152 -5.40 15.50 -12.40
N PHE A 153 -4.88 14.83 -13.46
CA PHE A 153 -3.46 14.51 -13.57
C PHE A 153 -2.59 15.77 -13.53
N GLU A 154 -2.87 16.78 -14.36
CA GLU A 154 -2.08 18.03 -14.43
C GLU A 154 -2.08 18.77 -13.08
N LYS A 155 -3.23 18.83 -12.40
CA LYS A 155 -3.35 19.43 -11.06
C LYS A 155 -2.50 18.69 -10.02
N LEU A 156 -2.62 17.37 -9.97
CA LEU A 156 -1.90 16.52 -9.01
C LEU A 156 -0.39 16.52 -9.27
N ALA A 157 0.03 16.33 -10.53
CA ALA A 157 1.43 16.39 -10.96
C ALA A 157 2.06 17.75 -10.62
N GLY A 158 1.37 18.85 -10.96
CA GLY A 158 1.84 20.19 -10.65
C GLY A 158 1.99 20.46 -9.15
N ALA A 159 1.16 19.84 -8.30
CA ALA A 159 1.26 19.98 -6.85
C ALA A 159 2.45 19.22 -6.26
N VAL A 160 2.70 17.97 -6.67
CA VAL A 160 3.82 17.19 -6.15
C VAL A 160 5.17 17.63 -6.70
N LEU A 161 5.24 18.06 -7.97
CA LEU A 161 6.50 18.53 -8.55
C LEU A 161 7.03 19.81 -7.91
N LYS A 162 6.15 20.68 -7.40
CA LYS A 162 6.54 21.85 -6.59
C LYS A 162 7.23 21.47 -5.28
N LYS A 163 7.01 20.23 -4.80
CA LYS A 163 7.58 19.69 -3.56
C LYS A 163 8.82 18.84 -3.84
N GLN A 164 9.16 18.57 -5.10
CA GLN A 164 10.27 17.70 -5.45
C GLN A 164 11.60 18.45 -5.33
N ASP A 165 12.49 17.94 -4.50
CA ASP A 165 13.87 18.41 -4.40
C ASP A 165 14.62 18.11 -5.71
N PRO A 166 15.14 19.12 -6.44
CA PRO A 166 15.87 18.92 -7.67
C PRO A 166 17.19 18.15 -7.49
N GLU A 167 17.77 18.14 -6.28
CA GLU A 167 19.06 17.48 -6.04
C GLU A 167 18.90 15.97 -5.88
N THR A 168 17.93 15.54 -5.07
CA THR A 168 17.74 14.14 -4.69
C THR A 168 16.55 13.47 -5.41
N GLY A 169 15.62 14.25 -5.96
CA GLY A 169 14.33 13.77 -6.46
C GLY A 169 13.29 13.51 -5.37
N TRP A 170 13.62 13.83 -4.11
CA TRP A 170 12.79 13.56 -2.94
C TRP A 170 11.58 14.48 -2.84
N ILE A 171 10.47 13.98 -2.31
CA ILE A 171 9.28 14.80 -2.06
C ILE A 171 9.35 15.39 -0.66
N LEU A 172 9.41 16.72 -0.59
CA LEU A 172 9.45 17.50 0.63
C LEU A 172 8.03 17.83 1.10
N GLU A 173 7.57 17.19 2.17
CA GLU A 173 6.23 17.40 2.73
C GLU A 173 6.31 18.00 4.15
N PRO A 174 6.12 19.32 4.31
CA PRO A 174 6.24 20.00 5.61
C PRO A 174 5.29 19.47 6.68
N SER A 175 4.15 18.89 6.31
CA SER A 175 3.22 18.28 7.26
C SER A 175 3.78 17.01 7.90
N LEU A 176 4.57 16.22 7.16
CA LEU A 176 5.29 15.07 7.73
C LEU A 176 6.38 15.53 8.71
N ARG A 177 6.96 16.72 8.46
CA ARG A 177 7.96 17.35 9.35
C ARG A 177 7.41 17.75 10.71
N LYS A 178 6.23 18.35 10.76
CA LYS A 178 5.68 18.88 12.02
C LYS A 178 5.16 17.79 12.97
N ALA A 179 4.80 16.63 12.45
CA ALA A 179 4.16 15.58 13.22
C ALA A 179 5.14 14.72 14.04
N GLY A 180 6.44 15.05 14.05
CA GLY A 180 7.46 14.30 14.80
C GLY A 180 7.65 12.87 14.32
N TYR A 181 7.06 12.51 13.16
CA TYR A 181 7.27 11.21 12.57
C TYR A 181 8.75 11.10 12.17
N PRO A 182 9.44 9.99 12.50
CA PRO A 182 10.81 9.76 12.04
C PRO A 182 10.91 9.68 10.50
N PHE A 183 9.77 9.68 9.81
CA PHE A 183 9.60 9.67 8.36
C PHE A 183 9.95 10.97 7.63
N GLU A 184 10.41 12.04 8.29
CA GLU A 184 11.05 13.18 7.59
C GLU A 184 12.19 12.75 6.65
N ARG A 185 12.77 11.58 6.94
CA ARG A 185 13.83 10.93 6.18
C ARG A 185 13.37 9.67 5.43
N ASN A 186 12.06 9.41 5.37
CA ASN A 186 11.43 8.26 4.69
C ASN A 186 10.56 8.79 3.52
N ASN A 187 10.93 8.45 2.29
CA ASN A 187 10.35 7.55 1.31
C ASN A 187 8.90 7.74 0.85
N PRO A 188 7.83 7.56 1.65
CA PRO A 188 6.50 7.33 1.08
C PRO A 188 6.04 8.39 0.10
N GLY A 189 6.26 9.67 0.37
CA GLY A 189 5.90 10.74 -0.58
C GLY A 189 6.59 10.60 -1.94
N THR A 190 7.88 10.22 -1.94
CA THR A 190 8.66 9.99 -3.16
C THR A 190 8.20 8.72 -3.88
N PHE A 191 7.99 7.62 -3.15
CA PHE A 191 7.42 6.39 -3.69
C PHE A 191 6.05 6.61 -4.34
N HIS A 192 5.09 7.20 -3.61
CA HIS A 192 3.75 7.49 -4.09
C HIS A 192 3.78 8.41 -5.31
N THR A 193 4.65 9.42 -5.32
CA THR A 193 4.80 10.28 -6.51
C THR A 193 5.35 9.51 -7.70
N ALA A 194 6.43 8.74 -7.53
CA ALA A 194 7.03 7.98 -8.62
C ALA A 194 6.01 6.98 -9.22
N ARG A 195 5.24 6.31 -8.35
CA ARG A 195 4.21 5.38 -8.76
C ARG A 195 3.01 6.04 -9.42
N PHE A 196 2.59 7.22 -8.96
CA PHE A 196 1.57 8.02 -9.64
C PHE A 196 1.93 8.26 -11.12
N PHE A 197 3.16 8.68 -11.41
CA PHE A 197 3.61 8.85 -12.80
C PHE A 197 3.67 7.52 -13.56
N PHE A 198 4.13 6.45 -12.91
CA PHE A 198 4.16 5.11 -13.51
C PHE A 198 2.77 4.63 -13.93
N LEU A 199 1.78 4.68 -13.01
CA LEU A 199 0.40 4.27 -13.28
C LEU A 199 -0.26 5.16 -14.33
N ALA A 200 0.12 6.43 -14.43
CA ALA A 200 -0.33 7.35 -15.47
C ALA A 200 0.32 7.09 -16.84
N GLY A 201 1.23 6.11 -16.96
CA GLY A 201 2.00 5.85 -18.18
C GLY A 201 2.91 7.01 -18.58
N LYS A 202 3.38 7.80 -17.61
CA LYS A 202 4.23 8.97 -17.82
C LYS A 202 5.67 8.72 -17.37
N THR A 203 6.59 9.50 -17.92
CA THR A 203 7.98 9.52 -17.46
C THR A 203 8.04 9.98 -16.01
N ILE A 204 8.74 9.22 -15.18
CA ILE A 204 8.95 9.54 -13.76
C ILE A 204 10.03 10.63 -13.66
N PRO A 205 9.71 11.83 -13.13
CA PRO A 205 10.69 12.90 -13.01
C PRO A 205 11.82 12.55 -12.05
N LEU A 206 13.07 12.81 -12.47
CA LEU A 206 14.28 12.57 -11.68
C LEU A 206 14.50 11.11 -11.25
N ALA A 207 14.02 10.14 -12.05
CA ALA A 207 14.12 8.70 -11.77
C ALA A 207 15.50 8.22 -11.29
N ASP A 208 16.58 8.62 -11.97
CA ASP A 208 17.95 8.20 -11.60
C ASP A 208 18.38 8.74 -10.22
N ARG A 209 17.94 9.95 -9.86
CA ARG A 209 18.25 10.58 -8.57
C ARG A 209 17.45 9.93 -7.45
N ILE A 210 16.17 9.63 -7.70
CA ILE A 210 15.31 8.87 -6.79
C ILE A 210 15.97 7.52 -6.52
N LEU A 211 16.31 6.77 -7.58
CA LEU A 211 16.95 5.46 -7.47
C LEU A 211 18.25 5.51 -6.65
N LYS A 212 19.14 6.45 -6.96
CA LYS A 212 20.39 6.64 -6.22
C LYS A 212 20.15 6.94 -4.74
N THR A 213 19.19 7.81 -4.44
CA THR A 213 18.85 8.19 -3.06
C THR A 213 18.34 6.98 -2.28
N PHE A 214 17.42 6.20 -2.85
CA PHE A 214 16.89 5.00 -2.20
C PHE A 214 17.98 3.96 -1.91
N LEU A 215 18.88 3.71 -2.85
CA LEU A 215 20.00 2.80 -2.65
C LEU A 215 20.91 3.24 -1.49
N SER A 216 21.08 4.55 -1.28
CA SER A 216 21.91 5.10 -0.21
C SER A 216 21.28 5.01 1.19
N LEU A 217 19.98 4.75 1.28
CA LEU A 217 19.22 4.68 2.53
C LEU A 217 19.04 3.26 3.08
N ARG A 218 19.55 2.25 2.37
CA ARG A 218 19.53 0.86 2.81
C ARG A 218 20.35 0.68 4.09
N GLU A 219 19.81 -0.10 5.01
CA GLU A 219 20.49 -0.52 6.24
C GLU A 219 21.22 -1.86 6.07
N ALA A 220 22.14 -2.15 6.98
CA ALA A 220 22.95 -3.38 6.93
C ALA A 220 22.11 -4.65 7.11
N ASP A 221 20.98 -4.57 7.82
CA ASP A 221 20.05 -5.68 8.06
C ASP A 221 19.11 -5.95 6.88
N GLY A 222 19.15 -5.12 5.83
CA GLY A 222 18.29 -5.23 4.65
C GLY A 222 17.02 -4.38 4.71
N SER A 223 16.74 -3.71 5.82
CA SER A 223 15.65 -2.72 5.90
C SER A 223 16.05 -1.38 5.27
N TRP A 224 15.10 -0.45 5.22
CA TRP A 224 15.35 0.95 4.86
C TRP A 224 15.25 1.86 6.08
N LYS A 225 16.18 2.83 6.15
CA LYS A 225 16.28 3.81 7.23
C LYS A 225 14.94 4.35 7.69
N LEU A 226 14.65 4.17 8.98
CA LEU A 226 13.50 4.75 9.68
C LEU A 226 12.13 4.42 9.05
N GLY A 227 12.07 3.36 8.24
CA GLY A 227 10.90 3.05 7.42
C GLY A 227 10.04 1.90 7.92
N GLY A 228 10.57 1.04 8.79
CA GLY A 228 9.91 -0.21 9.14
C GLY A 228 9.48 -0.98 7.89
N VAL A 229 8.33 -1.64 7.97
CA VAL A 229 7.76 -2.39 6.84
C VAL A 229 7.43 -1.50 5.65
N HIS A 230 6.78 -0.35 5.87
CA HIS A 230 6.35 0.54 4.79
C HIS A 230 7.52 1.09 3.99
N GLY A 231 8.54 1.66 4.65
CA GLY A 231 9.69 2.22 3.95
C GLY A 231 10.54 1.17 3.23
N THR A 232 10.62 -0.05 3.78
CA THR A 232 11.29 -1.18 3.12
C THR A 232 10.51 -1.63 1.88
N PHE A 233 9.19 -1.77 1.99
CA PHE A 233 8.32 -2.10 0.87
C PHE A 233 8.36 -1.03 -0.23
N ASP A 234 8.16 0.24 0.13
CA ASP A 234 8.20 1.39 -0.78
C ASP A 234 9.52 1.44 -1.56
N ALA A 235 10.63 1.12 -0.87
CA ALA A 235 11.93 1.02 -1.50
C ALA A 235 12.01 -0.15 -2.49
N CYS A 236 11.53 -1.32 -2.12
CA CYS A 236 11.50 -2.47 -3.01
C CYS A 236 10.70 -2.19 -4.30
N VAL A 237 9.52 -1.59 -4.19
CA VAL A 237 8.71 -1.21 -5.36
C VAL A 237 9.46 -0.17 -6.21
N THR A 238 10.03 0.86 -5.58
CA THR A 238 10.77 1.91 -6.30
C THR A 238 11.99 1.35 -7.04
N LEU A 239 12.75 0.47 -6.40
CA LEU A 239 13.89 -0.21 -7.01
C LEU A 239 13.47 -1.07 -8.21
N ARG A 240 12.38 -1.82 -8.08
CA ARG A 240 11.84 -2.59 -9.20
C ARG A 240 11.34 -1.72 -10.34
N MET A 241 10.65 -0.62 -10.02
CA MET A 241 10.06 0.30 -10.98
C MET A 241 11.12 1.08 -11.76
N LEU A 242 12.16 1.57 -11.08
CA LEU A 242 13.16 2.48 -11.66
C LEU A 242 14.46 1.80 -12.06
N GLY A 243 14.90 0.81 -11.29
CA GLY A 243 16.20 0.15 -11.50
C GLY A 243 16.15 -1.00 -12.51
N GLY A 244 14.99 -1.58 -12.77
CA GLY A 244 14.92 -2.86 -13.48
C GLY A 244 15.61 -4.00 -12.71
N LYS A 245 15.75 -5.17 -13.33
CA LYS A 245 16.13 -6.41 -12.62
C LYS A 245 17.56 -6.42 -12.04
N ALA A 246 18.52 -5.73 -12.67
CA ALA A 246 19.93 -5.85 -12.31
C ALA A 246 20.34 -5.06 -11.04
N PRO A 247 20.13 -3.73 -10.93
CA PRO A 247 20.53 -2.96 -9.74
C PRO A 247 19.62 -3.22 -8.52
N ALA A 248 18.44 -3.82 -8.72
CA ALA A 248 17.51 -4.13 -7.64
C ALA A 248 17.76 -5.50 -6.97
N LYS A 249 18.49 -6.43 -7.62
CA LYS A 249 18.53 -7.83 -7.18
C LYS A 249 19.04 -8.03 -5.74
N GLU A 250 20.28 -7.61 -5.45
CA GLU A 250 20.87 -7.78 -4.11
C GLU A 250 20.09 -6.99 -3.04
N PRO A 251 19.70 -5.71 -3.26
CA PRO A 251 18.80 -5.01 -2.34
C PRO A 251 17.49 -5.75 -2.04
N LEU A 252 16.82 -6.32 -3.05
CA LEU A 252 15.57 -7.07 -2.86
C LEU A 252 15.80 -8.39 -2.10
N GLU A 253 16.91 -9.09 -2.37
CA GLU A 253 17.28 -10.29 -1.63
C GLU A 253 17.48 -9.99 -0.14
N LYS A 254 18.14 -8.88 0.19
CA LYS A 254 18.34 -8.42 1.57
C LYS A 254 17.04 -7.95 2.22
N ALA A 255 16.20 -7.23 1.49
CA ALA A 255 14.87 -6.85 1.97
C ALA A 255 14.01 -8.07 2.31
N ALA A 256 14.12 -9.13 1.52
CA ALA A 256 13.42 -10.39 1.79
C ALA A 256 13.94 -11.11 3.04
N GLU A 257 15.25 -11.12 3.27
CA GLU A 257 15.84 -11.64 4.53
C GLU A 257 15.29 -10.87 5.73
N TRP A 258 15.26 -9.54 5.64
CA TRP A 258 14.66 -8.69 6.67
C TRP A 258 13.17 -8.98 6.87
N ALA A 259 12.39 -9.05 5.79
CA ALA A 259 10.95 -9.36 5.85
C ALA A 259 10.67 -10.69 6.55
N LEU A 260 11.47 -11.72 6.29
CA LEU A 260 11.35 -13.01 6.99
C LEU A 260 11.66 -12.89 8.49
N SER A 261 12.55 -11.99 8.89
CA SER A 261 12.82 -11.72 10.32
C SER A 261 11.64 -11.06 11.04
N CYS A 262 10.69 -10.50 10.30
CA CYS A 262 9.45 -9.91 10.84
C CYS A 262 8.33 -10.94 11.02
N MET A 263 8.49 -12.17 10.54
CA MET A 263 7.49 -13.23 10.69
C MET A 263 7.44 -13.70 12.15
N ARG A 264 6.22 -13.88 12.67
CA ARG A 264 5.97 -14.31 14.05
C ARG A 264 5.55 -15.78 14.11
N GLU A 265 5.53 -16.32 15.34
CA GLU A 265 5.17 -17.72 15.59
C GLU A 265 3.74 -18.06 15.16
N ASP A 266 2.82 -17.09 15.25
CA ASP A 266 1.42 -17.19 14.81
C ASP A 266 1.25 -17.22 13.28
N GLY A 267 2.34 -17.07 12.53
CA GLY A 267 2.35 -17.08 11.07
C GLY A 267 2.12 -15.71 10.42
N GLY A 268 1.77 -14.69 11.20
CA GLY A 268 1.66 -13.32 10.72
C GLY A 268 3.00 -12.59 10.70
N PHE A 269 2.96 -11.31 10.33
CA PHE A 269 4.13 -10.44 10.29
C PHE A 269 3.91 -9.19 11.12
N SER A 270 4.97 -8.72 11.78
CA SER A 270 5.00 -7.40 12.43
C SER A 270 5.60 -6.33 11.53
N HIS A 271 5.37 -5.07 11.91
CA HIS A 271 5.91 -3.88 11.22
C HIS A 271 7.44 -3.75 11.33
N PHE A 272 8.05 -4.46 12.28
CA PHE A 272 9.48 -4.42 12.57
C PHE A 272 10.03 -5.84 12.71
N GLY A 273 11.32 -6.01 12.36
CA GLY A 273 12.05 -7.25 12.62
C GLY A 273 12.54 -7.34 14.06
N THR A 274 13.46 -8.28 14.32
CA THR A 274 14.07 -8.49 15.65
C THR A 274 14.92 -7.32 16.15
N HIS A 275 15.18 -6.32 15.31
CA HIS A 275 15.93 -5.11 15.62
C HIS A 275 15.12 -3.88 15.23
N PRO A 276 14.28 -3.32 16.12
CA PRO A 276 13.51 -2.13 15.79
C PRO A 276 14.45 -0.92 15.59
N PRO A 277 14.13 -0.02 14.65
CA PRO A 277 14.98 1.13 14.31
C PRO A 277 15.03 2.21 15.40
N SER A 278 14.15 2.12 16.42
CA SER A 278 14.16 3.01 17.59
C SER A 278 13.60 2.31 18.83
N THR A 279 13.90 2.87 20.00
CA THR A 279 13.36 2.43 21.30
C THR A 279 11.88 2.78 21.48
N GLU A 280 11.25 3.46 20.52
CA GLU A 280 9.86 3.94 20.61
C GLU A 280 8.83 2.90 20.16
N PHE A 281 9.26 1.87 19.41
CA PHE A 281 8.40 0.77 18.99
C PHE A 281 8.80 -0.51 19.70
N PRO A 282 7.84 -1.24 20.33
CA PRO A 282 8.16 -2.47 21.04
C PRO A 282 8.69 -3.54 20.08
N VAL A 283 9.75 -4.23 20.49
CA VAL A 283 10.33 -5.40 19.80
C VAL A 283 9.27 -6.50 19.59
N ASP A 284 8.24 -6.50 20.42
CA ASP A 284 7.14 -7.47 20.44
C ASP A 284 5.84 -6.92 19.83
N ALA A 285 5.95 -6.01 18.84
CA ALA A 285 4.78 -5.59 18.08
C ALA A 285 4.05 -6.82 17.51
N PRO A 286 2.72 -6.93 17.69
CA PRO A 286 1.96 -8.08 17.25
C PRO A 286 1.97 -8.20 15.72
N SER A 287 1.58 -9.37 15.23
CA SER A 287 1.28 -9.55 13.82
C SER A 287 0.08 -8.68 13.40
N GLU A 288 0.09 -8.14 12.20
CA GLU A 288 -1.00 -7.30 11.66
C GLU A 288 -1.25 -7.59 10.18
N MET A 289 -2.50 -7.45 9.73
CA MET A 289 -2.89 -7.63 8.33
C MET A 289 -2.08 -6.72 7.39
N ASP A 290 -1.89 -5.46 7.80
CA ASP A 290 -1.14 -4.45 7.05
C ASP A 290 0.34 -4.86 6.86
N ALA A 291 0.99 -5.30 7.94
CA ALA A 291 2.35 -5.80 7.88
C ALA A 291 2.46 -7.09 7.06
N CYS A 292 1.52 -8.04 7.21
CA CYS A 292 1.46 -9.25 6.37
C CYS A 292 1.45 -8.87 4.89
N TYR A 293 0.58 -7.94 4.52
CA TYR A 293 0.44 -7.49 3.16
C TYR A 293 1.76 -6.96 2.56
N PHE A 294 2.44 -6.05 3.25
CA PHE A 294 3.68 -5.44 2.74
C PHE A 294 4.88 -6.39 2.77
N GLN A 295 5.01 -7.23 3.80
CA GLN A 295 6.11 -8.18 3.90
C GLN A 295 5.98 -9.28 2.86
N LEU A 296 4.79 -9.87 2.68
CA LEU A 296 4.56 -10.87 1.65
C LEU A 296 4.80 -10.30 0.25
N SER A 297 4.38 -9.07 0.00
CA SER A 297 4.66 -8.37 -1.27
C SER A 297 6.17 -8.16 -1.49
N THR A 298 6.92 -7.81 -0.44
CA THR A 298 8.39 -7.72 -0.49
C THR A 298 9.03 -9.06 -0.86
N LEU A 299 8.57 -10.16 -0.25
CA LEU A 299 9.05 -11.50 -0.55
C LEU A 299 8.73 -11.92 -2.00
N MET A 300 7.57 -11.55 -2.53
CA MET A 300 7.20 -11.78 -3.94
C MET A 300 8.09 -10.98 -4.89
N MET A 301 8.32 -9.70 -4.63
CA MET A 301 9.21 -8.87 -5.46
C MET A 301 10.63 -9.41 -5.55
N ALA A 302 11.10 -10.06 -4.48
CA ALA A 302 12.39 -10.76 -4.41
C ALA A 302 12.37 -12.20 -4.96
N ASN A 303 11.25 -12.65 -5.54
CA ASN A 303 11.03 -14.01 -6.06
C ASN A 303 11.21 -15.12 -5.01
N ARG A 304 10.90 -14.85 -3.74
CA ARG A 304 10.94 -15.85 -2.65
C ARG A 304 9.62 -16.61 -2.49
N LEU A 305 8.52 -16.02 -2.95
CA LEU A 305 7.19 -16.60 -2.96
C LEU A 305 6.67 -16.69 -4.41
N PRO A 306 5.79 -17.66 -4.71
CA PRO A 306 5.05 -17.64 -5.97
C PRO A 306 4.15 -16.41 -6.03
N ASP A 307 3.87 -15.96 -7.25
CA ASP A 307 2.93 -14.89 -7.55
C ASP A 307 1.86 -15.47 -8.49
N TYR A 308 0.62 -15.54 -8.01
CA TYR A 308 -0.53 -16.06 -8.76
C TYR A 308 -1.38 -14.94 -9.36
N THR A 309 -0.96 -13.68 -9.26
CA THR A 309 -1.73 -12.57 -9.82
C THR A 309 -1.82 -12.67 -11.35
N PRO A 310 -2.98 -12.35 -11.94
CA PRO A 310 -3.10 -12.27 -13.40
C PRO A 310 -2.15 -11.22 -13.97
N ALA A 311 -1.63 -11.46 -15.18
CA ALA A 311 -0.81 -10.47 -15.90
C ALA A 311 -1.56 -9.13 -16.05
N GLY A 312 -0.84 -8.01 -15.87
CA GLY A 312 -1.44 -6.66 -15.94
C GLY A 312 -2.14 -6.21 -14.65
N SER A 313 -2.03 -6.95 -13.54
CA SER A 313 -2.62 -6.59 -12.24
C SER A 313 -1.79 -5.54 -11.47
N VAL A 314 -1.38 -4.46 -12.15
CA VAL A 314 -0.56 -3.37 -11.58
C VAL A 314 -1.20 -2.64 -10.40
N TRP A 315 -2.52 -2.81 -10.20
CA TRP A 315 -3.31 -2.30 -9.09
C TRP A 315 -3.18 -3.14 -7.81
N CYS A 316 -2.65 -4.37 -7.91
CA CYS A 316 -2.56 -5.33 -6.82
C CYS A 316 -1.22 -5.21 -6.05
N GLY A 317 -1.24 -5.46 -4.74
CA GLY A 317 -0.08 -5.49 -3.83
C GLY A 317 0.71 -4.18 -3.82
N TRP A 318 0.03 -3.04 -3.96
CA TRP A 318 0.61 -1.70 -4.11
C TRP A 318 1.73 -1.65 -5.19
N GLY A 319 1.62 -2.47 -6.24
CA GLY A 319 2.56 -2.48 -7.37
C GLY A 319 3.73 -3.46 -7.22
N HIS A 320 3.57 -4.63 -6.59
CA HIS A 320 4.57 -5.71 -6.73
C HIS A 320 4.62 -6.26 -8.16
N ASN A 321 3.47 -6.34 -8.84
CA ASN A 321 3.35 -6.76 -10.23
C ASN A 321 3.43 -5.55 -11.18
N LEU A 322 4.65 -5.05 -11.39
CA LEU A 322 4.93 -3.90 -12.28
C LEU A 322 5.07 -4.27 -13.76
N GLU A 323 4.85 -5.54 -14.14
CA GLU A 323 4.95 -5.93 -15.54
C GLU A 323 3.73 -5.36 -16.30
N LYS A 324 4.02 -4.53 -17.30
CA LYS A 324 3.07 -3.61 -17.97
C LYS A 324 1.80 -4.32 -18.46
N LYS A 325 0.67 -3.60 -18.45
CA LYS A 325 -0.48 -3.88 -19.32
C LYS A 325 0.06 -4.15 -20.74
N ALA A 326 -0.26 -5.33 -21.28
CA ALA A 326 0.07 -5.72 -22.64
C ALA A 326 -0.53 -4.74 -23.67
#